data_AF-A0A922M6U7-F1
#
_entry.id   AF-A0A922M6U7-F1
#
_cell.length_a   1.000
_cell.length_b   1.000
_cell.length_c   1.000
_cell.angle_alpha   90.00
_cell.angle_beta   90.00
_cell.angle_gamma   90.00
#
_symmetry.space_group_name_H-M   'P 1'
#
loop_
_entity.id
_entity.type
_entity.pdbx_description
1 polymer ?
#
loop_
_entity_poly.entity_id
_entity_poly.type
_entity_poly.pdbx_seq_one_letter_code
_entity_poly.pdbx_strand_id
1 'polypeptide(L)'
;MDALLPMLPFYFTVEFIRSHKGNRLILYNGYTYYGVPSKTAKQRWRCSTHVPQGCRAFIITINEELTYCNEQHNHEPNYKDFRY
;
A
#
# COMPACT_ATOMS: atom_id res chain seq x y z
N MET A 1 1.44 17.95 33.23
CA MET A 1 0.42 17.39 32.32
C MET A 1 1.02 17.54 30.95
N ASP A 2 2.06 16.75 30.69
CA ASP A 2 2.99 17.06 29.61
C ASP A 2 2.89 15.94 28.60
N ALA A 3 2.39 16.36 27.44
CA ALA A 3 2.12 15.54 26.29
C ALA A 3 3.41 14.87 25.82
N LEU A 4 3.63 13.64 26.26
CA LEU A 4 4.45 12.67 25.54
C LEU A 4 3.62 12.18 24.35
N LEU A 5 3.44 13.05 23.35
CA LEU A 5 3.36 12.59 21.98
C LEU A 5 4.72 11.93 21.72
N PRO A 6 4.82 10.60 21.61
CA PRO A 6 6.10 9.98 21.29
C PRO A 6 6.58 10.66 19.99
N MET A 7 7.87 10.95 19.92
CA MET A 7 8.50 11.44 18.70
C MET A 7 8.23 10.42 17.61
N LEU A 8 7.21 10.71 16.85
CA LEU A 8 6.46 9.78 16.05
C LEU A 8 7.28 9.72 14.75
N PRO A 9 8.10 8.68 14.49
CA PRO A 9 8.99 8.69 13.35
C PRO A 9 8.11 8.49 12.13
N PHE A 10 7.72 9.57 11.44
CA PHE A 10 7.04 9.57 10.13
C PHE A 10 6.42 8.20 9.78
N TYR A 11 5.35 7.77 10.48
CA TYR A 11 4.71 6.50 10.16
C TYR A 11 3.98 6.79 8.86
N PHE A 12 4.55 6.26 7.81
CA PHE A 12 3.95 6.18 6.49
C PHE A 12 2.70 5.31 6.63
N THR A 13 1.56 5.96 6.88
CA THR A 13 0.28 5.27 7.02
C THR A 13 -0.23 4.83 5.66
N VAL A 14 -0.72 3.60 5.60
CA VAL A 14 -1.39 3.05 4.43
C VAL A 14 -2.89 3.10 4.63
N GLU A 15 -3.64 3.37 3.57
CA GLU A 15 -5.10 3.29 3.61
C GLU A 15 -5.57 1.98 2.96
N PHE A 16 -6.42 1.23 3.67
CA PHE A 16 -7.02 0.03 3.12
C PHE A 16 -8.32 0.37 2.41
N ILE A 17 -8.33 0.17 1.09
CA ILE A 17 -9.50 0.39 0.25
C ILE A 17 -9.99 -0.93 -0.34
N ARG A 18 -11.18 -0.90 -0.96
CA ARG A 18 -11.73 -2.03 -1.71
C ARG A 18 -11.87 -1.63 -3.16
N SER A 19 -11.53 -2.53 -4.08
CA SER A 19 -11.90 -2.35 -5.48
C SER A 19 -13.40 -2.58 -5.67
N HIS A 20 -13.94 -2.14 -6.79
CA HIS A 20 -15.34 -2.41 -7.19
C HIS A 20 -15.69 -3.92 -7.22
N LYS A 21 -14.69 -4.80 -7.40
CA LYS A 21 -14.87 -6.26 -7.35
C LYS A 21 -14.76 -6.83 -5.93
N GLY A 22 -14.61 -5.99 -4.91
CA GLY A 22 -14.50 -6.37 -3.50
C GLY A 22 -13.09 -6.75 -3.04
N ASN A 23 -12.08 -6.69 -3.91
CA ASN A 23 -10.71 -7.05 -3.56
C ASN A 23 -10.10 -6.00 -2.64
N ARG A 24 -9.40 -6.44 -1.59
CA ARG A 24 -8.67 -5.55 -0.69
C ARG A 24 -7.43 -4.99 -1.38
N LEU A 25 -7.24 -3.68 -1.28
CA LEU A 25 -6.08 -2.96 -1.80
C LEU A 25 -5.48 -2.08 -0.69
N ILE A 26 -4.26 -1.63 -0.93
CA ILE A 26 -3.64 -0.54 -0.17
C ILE A 26 -3.46 0.66 -1.08
N LEU A 27 -3.89 1.83 -0.62
CA LEU A 27 -3.50 3.12 -1.17
C LEU A 27 -2.33 3.70 -0.36
N TYR A 28 -1.24 4.02 -1.07
CA TYR A 28 -0.05 4.60 -0.47
C TYR A 28 0.66 5.52 -1.48
N ASN A 29 0.96 6.75 -1.08
CA ASN A 29 1.62 7.77 -1.91
C ASN A 29 1.02 7.93 -3.32
N GLY A 30 -0.30 7.83 -3.45
CA GLY A 30 -1.00 7.98 -4.73
C GLY A 30 -0.98 6.73 -5.62
N TYR A 31 -0.49 5.60 -5.13
CA TYR A 31 -0.47 4.33 -5.86
C TYR A 31 -1.30 3.27 -5.12
N THR A 32 -1.97 2.43 -5.89
CA THR A 32 -2.69 1.28 -5.32
C THR A 32 -1.84 0.01 -5.42
N TYR A 33 -1.96 -0.82 -4.40
CA TYR A 33 -1.25 -2.09 -4.28
C TYR A 33 -2.24 -3.21 -3.98
N TYR A 34 -2.11 -4.33 -4.69
CA TYR A 34 -2.90 -5.53 -4.45
C TYR A 34 -2.06 -6.60 -3.78
N GLY A 35 -2.66 -7.33 -2.86
CA GLY A 35 -2.05 -8.44 -2.14
C GLY A 35 -2.84 -9.71 -2.35
N VAL A 36 -2.14 -10.84 -2.38
CA VAL A 36 -2.79 -12.14 -2.20
C VAL A 36 -2.96 -12.35 -0.70
N PRO A 37 -4.14 -12.82 -0.22
CA PRO A 37 -4.34 -13.12 1.18
C PRO A 37 -3.24 -14.05 1.71
N SER A 38 -2.59 -13.64 2.80
CA SER A 38 -1.61 -14.46 3.52
C SER A 38 -2.21 -15.02 4.80
N LYS A 39 -1.78 -16.22 5.20
CA LYS A 39 -2.06 -16.77 6.54
C LYS A 39 -1.16 -16.16 7.63
N THR A 40 -0.09 -15.47 7.22
CA THR A 40 0.86 -14.84 8.14
C THR A 40 0.56 -13.35 8.27
N ALA A 41 0.97 -12.76 9.40
CA ALA A 41 0.88 -11.32 9.62
C ALA A 41 1.64 -10.48 8.57
N LYS A 42 2.68 -11.05 7.97
CA LYS A 42 3.49 -10.42 6.94
C LYS A 42 2.86 -10.62 5.56
N GLN A 43 2.44 -9.54 4.93
CA GLN A 43 1.84 -9.57 3.61
C GLN A 43 2.60 -8.67 2.63
N ARG A 44 2.84 -9.18 1.43
CA ARG A 44 3.44 -8.41 0.32
C ARG A 44 2.34 -7.95 -0.63
N TRP A 45 2.37 -6.68 -0.98
CA TRP A 45 1.42 -6.04 -1.89
C TRP A 45 2.19 -5.48 -3.08
N ARG A 46 1.79 -5.83 -4.30
CA ARG A 46 2.43 -5.35 -5.54
C ARG A 46 1.63 -4.20 -6.10
N CYS A 47 2.27 -3.27 -6.80
CA CYS A 47 1.57 -2.21 -7.50
C CYS A 47 0.47 -2.80 -8.41
N SER A 48 -0.72 -2.20 -8.43
CA SER A 48 -1.87 -2.66 -9.24
C SER A 48 -1.56 -2.74 -10.74
N THR A 49 -0.57 -1.97 -11.20
CA THR A 49 -0.11 -2.00 -12.59
C THR A 49 0.97 -3.05 -12.87
N HIS A 50 1.32 -3.91 -11.90
CA HIS A 50 2.36 -4.93 -12.05
C HIS A 50 2.17 -5.81 -13.30
N VAL A 51 0.94 -6.26 -13.54
CA VAL A 51 0.59 -7.05 -14.74
C VAL A 51 0.47 -6.17 -15.99
N PRO A 52 -0.36 -5.10 -16.01
CA PRO A 52 -0.59 -4.35 -17.25
C PRO A 52 0.59 -3.46 -17.70
N GLN A 53 1.49 -3.05 -16.81
CA GLN A 53 2.61 -2.13 -17.11
C GLN A 53 3.98 -2.68 -16.68
N GLY A 54 4.04 -3.91 -16.14
CA GLY A 54 5.30 -4.50 -15.69
C GLY A 54 5.92 -3.81 -14.46
N CYS A 55 5.15 -2.99 -13.72
CA CYS A 55 5.64 -2.24 -12.58
C CYS A 55 6.17 -3.18 -11.48
N ARG A 56 7.33 -2.87 -10.91
CA ARG A 56 7.98 -3.71 -9.88
C ARG A 56 7.91 -3.11 -8.48
N ALA A 57 7.22 -1.99 -8.31
CA ALA A 57 6.97 -1.41 -7.01
C ALA A 57 6.12 -2.34 -6.13
N PHE A 58 6.42 -2.37 -4.84
CA PHE A 58 5.71 -3.19 -3.87
C PHE A 58 5.86 -2.63 -2.47
N ILE A 59 4.96 -3.03 -1.57
CA ILE A 59 5.05 -2.75 -0.15
C ILE A 59 4.89 -4.03 0.66
N ILE A 60 5.35 -4.02 1.89
CA ILE A 60 5.20 -5.11 2.85
C ILE A 60 4.58 -4.55 4.12
N THR A 61 3.48 -5.17 4.53
CA THR A 61 2.84 -4.88 5.81
C THR A 61 3.07 -6.00 6.79
N ILE A 62 3.18 -5.69 8.09
CA ILE A 62 3.10 -6.66 9.19
C ILE A 62 2.01 -6.17 10.13
N ASN A 63 1.03 -7.02 10.45
CA ASN A 63 -0.14 -6.63 11.26
C ASN A 63 -0.83 -5.37 10.73
N GLU A 64 -0.97 -5.28 9.40
CA GLU A 64 -1.58 -4.14 8.70
C GLU A 64 -0.80 -2.81 8.75
N GLU A 65 0.36 -2.78 9.39
CA GLU A 65 1.26 -1.62 9.41
C GLU A 65 2.32 -1.73 8.30
N LEU A 66 2.62 -0.62 7.63
CA LEU A 66 3.66 -0.57 6.62
C LEU A 66 5.04 -0.73 7.26
N THR A 67 5.79 -1.75 6.82
CA THR A 67 7.13 -2.05 7.34
C THR A 67 8.23 -1.85 6.33
N TYR A 68 7.92 -1.96 5.04
CA TYR A 68 8.89 -1.78 3.96
C TYR A 68 8.18 -1.41 2.66
N CYS A 69 8.82 -0.57 1.86
CA CYS A 69 8.34 -0.20 0.53
C CYS A 69 9.50 -0.17 -0.49
N ASN A 70 9.18 -0.54 -1.72
CA ASN A 70 9.94 -0.19 -2.91
C ASN A 70 9.03 0.65 -3.80
N GLU A 71 9.28 1.95 -3.83
CA GLU A 71 8.45 2.96 -4.52
C GLU A 71 8.98 3.31 -5.93
N GLN A 72 9.86 2.47 -6.49
CA GLN A 72 10.32 2.63 -7.87
C GLN A 72 9.22 2.18 -8.85
N HIS A 73 8.36 3.13 -9.22
CA HIS A 73 7.36 2.96 -10.26
C HIS A 73 7.93 3.32 -11.63
N ASN A 74 7.49 2.62 -12.67
CA ASN A 74 7.80 2.93 -14.08
C ASN A 74 6.65 3.66 -14.79
N HIS A 75 5.74 4.24 -14.01
CA HIS A 75 4.55 4.92 -14.49
C HIS A 75 4.11 6.00 -13.49
N GLU A 76 3.31 6.93 -13.99
CA GLU A 76 2.68 7.95 -13.15
C GLU A 76 1.54 7.38 -12.30
N PRO A 77 1.20 8.02 -11.17
CA PRO A 77 0.01 7.66 -10.39
C PRO A 77 -1.24 7.63 -11.26
N ASN A 78 -1.95 6.50 -11.27
CA ASN A 78 -3.19 6.39 -12.02
C ASN A 78 -4.38 6.84 -11.16
N TYR A 79 -4.73 8.11 -11.25
CA TYR A 79 -5.86 8.70 -10.51
C TYR A 79 -7.23 8.10 -10.87
N LYS A 80 -7.35 7.32 -11.96
CA LYS A 80 -8.59 6.59 -12.29
C LYS A 80 -8.82 5.39 -11.39
N ASP A 81 -7.77 4.88 -10.76
CA ASP A 81 -7.82 3.86 -9.70
C ASP A 81 -8.27 4.44 -8.35
N PHE A 82 -8.86 5.63 -8.31
CA PHE A 82 -9.44 6.23 -7.10
C PHE A 82 -10.95 6.44 -7.22
N ARG A 83 -11.51 6.12 -8.39
CA ARG A 83 -12.97 6.05 -8.63
C ARG A 83 -13.49 4.63 -8.35
N TYR A 84 -12.92 3.96 -7.35
CA TYR A 84 -13.36 2.64 -6.87
C TYR A 84 -14.54 2.75 -5.93
#